data_AF-A0A5B8Z9M4-F1
#
_entry.id   AF-A0A5B8Z9M4-F1
#
_cell.length_a   1.000
_cell.length_b   1.000
_cell.length_c   1.000
_cell.angle_alpha   90.00
_cell.angle_beta   90.00
_cell.angle_gamma   90.00
#
_symmetry.space_group_name_H-M   'P 1'
#
loop_
_entity.id
_entity.type
_entity.pdbx_description
1 polymer ?
#
loop_
_entity_poly.entity_id
_entity_poly.type
_entity_poly.pdbx_seq_one_letter_code
_entity_poly.pdbx_strand_id
1 'polypeptide(L)'
;MRCREMYLLKHYLVNQETSLIKGEYNQYGKLCSRILEGRKTFLVECSPIKLLDETLKFNGFDYKGATIGAKSILRKNSMCPIVLNQALGICMFPINSPDKHDNIWFNPDHIVQTFPYGSKTDVELSNGVIIRVNLTLTTFNNKLQVAHQYRKITHNRGRLTMTMILEAKKEPVVIKKEKGHYNFDKMKRDDD
;
A
#
# COMPACT_ATOMS: atom_id res chain seq x y z
N MET A 1 -2.70 1.27 -35.90
CA MET A 1 -2.50 1.05 -34.45
C MET A 1 -1.70 -0.23 -34.27
N ARG A 2 -0.43 -0.15 -33.83
CA ARG A 2 0.36 -1.35 -33.55
C ARG A 2 -0.15 -1.96 -32.25
N CYS A 3 -0.79 -3.13 -32.32
CA CYS A 3 -0.97 -3.98 -31.15
C CYS A 3 0.43 -4.28 -30.61
N ARG A 4 0.79 -3.65 -29.48
CA ARG A 4 1.96 -4.07 -28.72
C ARG A 4 1.70 -5.51 -28.31
N GLU A 5 2.59 -6.41 -28.72
CA GLU A 5 2.62 -7.79 -28.25
C GLU A 5 2.52 -7.78 -26.72
N MET A 6 1.40 -8.30 -26.24
CA MET A 6 1.03 -8.22 -24.84
C MET A 6 1.41 -9.53 -24.20
N TYR A 7 2.57 -9.56 -23.55
CA TYR A 7 3.05 -10.76 -22.85
C TYR A 7 2.07 -11.14 -21.73
N LEU A 8 1.60 -12.38 -21.78
CA LEU A 8 0.74 -12.99 -20.78
C LEU A 8 1.56 -14.00 -19.98
N LEU A 9 1.80 -13.70 -18.70
CA LEU A 9 2.56 -14.53 -17.79
C LEU A 9 1.64 -15.42 -16.96
N LYS A 10 2.06 -16.67 -16.73
CA LYS A 10 1.33 -17.59 -15.83
C LYS A 10 1.59 -17.29 -14.36
N HIS A 11 2.81 -16.87 -14.03
CA HIS A 11 3.26 -16.61 -12.67
C HIS A 11 4.06 -15.31 -12.60
N TYR A 12 3.87 -14.55 -11.53
CA TYR A 12 4.62 -13.35 -11.21
C TYR A 12 4.62 -13.15 -9.70
N LEU A 13 5.74 -12.70 -9.15
CA LEU A 13 5.85 -12.30 -7.74
C LEU A 13 6.10 -10.79 -7.72
N VAL A 14 5.28 -10.06 -6.97
CA VAL A 14 5.41 -8.60 -6.84
C VAL A 14 6.75 -8.28 -6.20
N ASN A 15 7.51 -7.38 -6.82
CA ASN A 15 8.87 -7.01 -6.40
C ASN A 15 9.01 -5.49 -6.21
N GLN A 16 10.22 -5.03 -5.91
CA GLN A 16 10.52 -3.62 -5.64
C GLN A 16 10.41 -2.70 -6.85
N GLU A 17 10.36 -3.22 -8.08
CA GLU A 17 10.15 -2.44 -9.31
C GLU A 17 8.67 -2.36 -9.71
N THR A 18 7.80 -3.15 -9.06
CA THR A 18 6.37 -3.11 -9.30
C THR A 18 5.77 -1.81 -8.75
N SER A 19 5.35 -0.93 -9.65
CA SER A 19 4.73 0.36 -9.30
C SER A 19 3.21 0.24 -9.15
N LEU A 20 2.58 -0.61 -9.97
CA LEU A 20 1.13 -0.72 -10.03
C LEU A 20 0.65 -2.12 -10.44
N ILE A 21 -0.49 -2.51 -9.86
CA ILE A 21 -1.28 -3.69 -10.24
C ILE A 21 -2.73 -3.25 -10.46
N LYS A 22 -3.32 -3.58 -11.61
CA LYS A 22 -4.72 -3.28 -11.93
C LYS A 22 -5.43 -4.52 -12.44
N GLY A 23 -6.70 -4.71 -12.08
CA GLY A 23 -7.52 -5.76 -12.68
C GLY A 23 -7.89 -5.45 -14.14
N GLU A 24 -7.78 -6.45 -15.00
CA GLU A 24 -8.13 -6.34 -16.42
C GLU A 24 -8.72 -7.66 -16.91
N TYR A 25 -9.86 -7.62 -17.59
CA TYR A 25 -10.45 -8.81 -18.20
C TYR A 25 -9.75 -9.10 -19.53
N ASN A 26 -9.32 -10.34 -19.73
CA ASN A 26 -8.81 -10.78 -21.02
C ASN A 26 -9.95 -11.05 -22.02
N GLN A 27 -9.59 -11.41 -23.26
CA GLN A 27 -10.55 -11.72 -24.33
C GLN A 27 -11.52 -12.87 -24.03
N TYR A 28 -11.21 -13.70 -23.01
CA TYR A 28 -12.04 -14.83 -22.58
C TYR A 28 -12.87 -14.51 -21.32
N GLY A 29 -12.90 -13.24 -20.89
CA GLY A 29 -13.64 -12.82 -19.69
C GLY A 29 -13.01 -13.25 -18.36
N LYS A 30 -11.77 -13.74 -18.37
CA LYS A 30 -11.02 -14.06 -17.14
C LYS A 30 -10.37 -12.79 -16.58
N LEU A 31 -10.57 -12.53 -15.29
CA LEU A 31 -9.92 -11.41 -14.59
C LEU A 31 -8.43 -11.71 -14.40
N CYS A 32 -7.60 -10.92 -15.07
CA CYS A 32 -6.15 -10.93 -15.03
C CYS A 32 -5.61 -9.71 -14.29
N SER A 33 -4.29 -9.70 -14.06
CA SER A 33 -3.59 -8.58 -13.41
C SER A 33 -2.68 -7.89 -14.41
N ARG A 34 -2.97 -6.62 -14.70
CA ARG A 34 -2.08 -5.72 -15.41
C ARG A 34 -1.01 -5.22 -14.45
N ILE A 35 0.25 -5.48 -14.79
CA ILE A 35 1.42 -5.04 -14.01
C ILE A 35 2.11 -3.89 -14.73
N LEU A 36 2.53 -2.89 -13.96
CA LEU A 36 3.50 -1.88 -14.38
C LEU A 36 4.75 -2.05 -13.51
N GLU A 37 5.83 -2.49 -14.15
CA GLU A 37 7.13 -2.76 -13.52
C GLU A 37 8.19 -1.96 -14.27
N GLY A 38 8.78 -0.95 -13.62
CA GLY A 38 9.60 0.04 -14.30
C GLY A 38 8.84 0.63 -15.51
N ARG A 39 9.38 0.52 -16.73
CA ARG A 39 8.70 0.97 -17.97
C ARG A 39 7.95 -0.14 -18.72
N LYS A 40 7.92 -1.36 -18.17
CA LYS A 40 7.30 -2.52 -18.80
C LYS A 40 5.86 -2.67 -18.32
N THR A 41 5.00 -3.11 -19.22
CA THR A 41 3.63 -3.52 -18.89
C THR A 41 3.31 -4.88 -19.47
N PHE A 42 2.70 -5.74 -18.67
CA PHE A 42 2.33 -7.10 -19.05
C PHE A 42 1.10 -7.58 -18.26
N LEU A 43 0.49 -8.68 -18.69
CA LEU A 43 -0.61 -9.33 -17.97
C LEU A 43 -0.13 -10.57 -17.23
N VAL A 44 -0.74 -10.85 -16.09
CA VAL A 44 -0.60 -12.09 -15.35
C VAL A 44 -1.94 -12.80 -15.27
N GLU A 45 -1.97 -14.11 -15.49
CA GLU A 45 -3.18 -14.94 -15.59
C GLU A 45 -3.93 -15.22 -14.26
N CYS A 46 -3.89 -14.27 -13.32
CA CYS A 46 -4.61 -14.32 -12.05
C CYS A 46 -5.19 -12.95 -11.68
N SER A 47 -6.17 -12.92 -10.78
CA SER A 47 -6.73 -11.66 -10.28
C SER A 47 -5.73 -10.92 -9.37
N PRO A 48 -5.85 -9.59 -9.20
CA PRO A 48 -4.92 -8.84 -8.35
C PRO A 48 -4.83 -9.36 -6.92
N ILE A 49 -5.95 -9.77 -6.31
CA ILE A 49 -5.95 -10.36 -4.97
C ILE A 49 -5.19 -11.68 -4.96
N LYS A 50 -5.43 -12.55 -5.95
CA LYS A 50 -4.72 -13.84 -6.05
C LYS A 50 -3.22 -13.63 -6.24
N LEU A 51 -2.81 -12.65 -7.04
CA LEU A 51 -1.41 -12.29 -7.22
C LEU A 51 -0.74 -11.83 -5.92
N LEU A 52 -1.41 -10.98 -5.14
CA LEU A 52 -0.92 -10.52 -3.84
C LEU A 52 -0.80 -11.69 -2.85
N ASP A 53 -1.81 -12.58 -2.83
CA ASP A 53 -1.81 -13.77 -1.99
C ASP A 53 -0.71 -14.77 -2.37
N GLU A 54 -0.48 -15.01 -3.66
CA GLU A 54 0.62 -15.84 -4.16
C GLU A 54 1.99 -15.26 -3.78
N THR A 55 2.15 -13.93 -3.87
CA THR A 55 3.37 -13.25 -3.42
C THR A 55 3.59 -13.40 -1.90
N LEU A 56 2.53 -13.25 -1.10
CA LEU A 56 2.60 -13.45 0.35
C LEU A 56 2.94 -14.89 0.72
N LYS A 57 2.31 -15.87 0.05
CA LYS A 57 2.57 -17.30 0.25
C LYS A 57 4.00 -17.68 -0.05
N PHE A 58 4.58 -17.13 -1.11
CA PHE A 58 6.00 -17.30 -1.40
C PHE A 58 6.89 -16.81 -0.24
N ASN A 59 6.50 -15.73 0.45
CA ASN A 59 7.19 -15.20 1.61
C ASN A 59 6.76 -15.84 2.95
N GLY A 60 5.96 -16.91 2.94
CA GLY A 60 5.51 -17.62 4.15
C GLY A 60 4.30 -17.02 4.88
N PHE A 61 3.55 -16.13 4.23
CA PHE A 61 2.36 -15.47 4.78
C PHE A 61 1.12 -15.75 3.91
N ASP A 62 -0.04 -15.23 4.28
CA ASP A 62 -1.24 -15.23 3.43
C ASP A 62 -1.96 -13.87 3.45
N TYR A 63 -2.78 -13.62 2.44
CA TYR A 63 -3.50 -12.35 2.28
C TYR A 63 -4.46 -12.04 3.43
N LYS A 64 -5.09 -13.07 4.02
CA LYS A 64 -6.06 -12.89 5.11
C LYS A 64 -5.34 -12.44 6.38
N GLY A 65 -4.26 -13.11 6.77
CA GLY A 65 -3.41 -12.77 7.90
C GLY A 65 -2.81 -11.37 7.76
N ALA A 66 -2.27 -11.04 6.57
CA ALA A 66 -1.75 -9.71 6.29
C ALA A 66 -2.84 -8.62 6.43
N THR A 67 -4.05 -8.89 5.93
CA THR A 67 -5.19 -7.99 6.07
C THR A 67 -5.59 -7.79 7.53
N ILE A 68 -5.69 -8.86 8.32
CA ILE A 68 -6.04 -8.78 9.75
C ILE A 68 -4.98 -7.97 10.51
N GLY A 69 -3.70 -8.24 10.27
CA GLY A 69 -2.59 -7.49 10.86
C GLY A 69 -2.66 -6.00 10.51
N ALA A 70 -2.91 -5.66 9.23
CA ALA A 70 -3.05 -4.28 8.79
C ALA A 70 -4.22 -3.56 9.47
N LYS A 71 -5.38 -4.22 9.59
CA LYS A 71 -6.55 -3.66 10.30
C LYS A 71 -6.24 -3.36 11.77
N SER A 72 -5.56 -4.29 12.46
CA SER A 72 -5.16 -4.14 13.86
C SER A 72 -4.19 -2.98 14.05
N ILE A 73 -3.18 -2.88 13.19
CA ILE A 73 -2.14 -1.83 13.26
C ILE A 73 -2.72 -0.45 12.97
N LEU A 74 -3.52 -0.34 11.90
CA LEU A 74 -4.06 0.94 11.43
C LEU A 74 -5.35 1.36 12.13
N ARG A 75 -5.93 0.48 12.97
CA ARG A 75 -7.26 0.67 13.57
C ARG A 75 -8.32 1.03 12.52
N LYS A 76 -8.25 0.38 11.36
CA LYS A 76 -9.08 0.64 10.18
C LYS A 76 -9.75 -0.66 9.72
N ASN A 77 -10.99 -0.58 9.26
CA ASN A 77 -11.79 -1.78 8.96
C ASN A 77 -11.76 -2.22 7.47
N SER A 78 -11.33 -1.36 6.55
CA SER A 78 -11.39 -1.61 5.10
C SER A 78 -10.28 -0.93 4.30
N MET A 79 -10.03 -1.42 3.08
CA MET A 79 -9.07 -0.85 2.12
C MET A 79 -7.72 -0.56 2.80
N CYS A 80 -7.21 -1.56 3.50
CA CYS A 80 -5.93 -1.49 4.17
C CYS A 80 -4.81 -1.74 3.16
N PRO A 81 -3.70 -1.00 3.24
CA PRO A 81 -2.45 -1.39 2.60
C PRO A 81 -2.00 -2.78 3.08
N ILE A 82 -1.22 -3.47 2.24
CA ILE A 82 -0.69 -4.80 2.48
C ILE A 82 0.82 -4.75 2.27
N VAL A 83 1.60 -5.12 3.29
CA VAL A 83 3.05 -5.32 3.16
C VAL A 83 3.27 -6.74 2.63
N LEU A 84 3.82 -6.85 1.42
CA LEU A 84 4.07 -8.14 0.75
C LEU A 84 5.41 -8.73 1.15
N ASN A 85 6.40 -7.88 1.39
CA ASN A 85 7.71 -8.27 1.88
C ASN A 85 8.26 -7.16 2.77
N GLN A 86 8.40 -7.46 4.06
CA GLN A 86 8.84 -6.48 5.05
C GLN A 86 10.34 -6.14 4.92
N ALA A 87 11.18 -7.13 4.60
CA ALA A 87 12.62 -6.94 4.46
C ALA A 87 12.96 -6.06 3.25
N LEU A 88 12.24 -6.25 2.14
CA LEU A 88 12.36 -5.44 0.93
C LEU A 88 11.49 -4.17 0.96
N GLY A 89 10.68 -3.98 2.01
CA GLY A 89 9.80 -2.83 2.16
C GLY A 89 8.68 -2.73 1.14
N ILE A 90 8.32 -3.84 0.47
CA ILE A 90 7.29 -3.88 -0.57
C ILE A 90 5.91 -3.76 0.09
N CYS A 91 5.20 -2.69 -0.23
CA CYS A 91 3.86 -2.39 0.26
C CYS A 91 2.96 -2.03 -0.91
N MET A 92 1.73 -2.51 -0.92
CA MET A 92 0.72 -2.17 -1.92
C MET A 92 -0.52 -1.61 -1.21
N PHE A 93 -1.12 -0.55 -1.73
CA PHE A 93 -2.39 -0.02 -1.21
C PHE A 93 -3.46 0.11 -2.29
N PRO A 94 -4.73 -0.21 -1.97
CA PRO A 94 -5.81 -0.15 -2.93
C PRO A 94 -6.43 1.26 -2.95
N ILE A 95 -6.80 1.73 -4.15
CA ILE A 95 -7.53 3.01 -4.28
C ILE A 95 -9.04 2.86 -4.09
N ASN A 96 -9.59 1.69 -4.40
CA ASN A 96 -11.00 1.33 -4.26
C ASN A 96 -11.14 0.08 -3.38
N SER A 97 -12.34 -0.52 -3.32
CA SER A 97 -12.49 -1.82 -2.65
C SER A 97 -11.63 -2.87 -3.37
N PRO A 98 -10.86 -3.71 -2.66
CA PRO A 98 -10.12 -4.82 -3.26
C PRO A 98 -10.96 -5.72 -4.17
N ASP A 99 -12.24 -5.88 -3.85
CA ASP A 99 -13.17 -6.75 -4.58
C ASP A 99 -13.66 -6.14 -5.91
N LYS A 100 -13.42 -4.84 -6.15
CA LYS A 100 -13.77 -4.22 -7.42
C LYS A 100 -12.75 -4.59 -8.49
N HIS A 101 -13.23 -5.04 -9.65
CA HIS A 101 -12.38 -5.43 -10.77
C HIS A 101 -11.53 -4.27 -11.32
N ASP A 102 -12.01 -3.03 -11.23
CA ASP A 102 -11.32 -1.82 -11.67
C ASP A 102 -10.38 -1.24 -10.59
N ASN A 103 -10.25 -1.90 -9.44
CA ASN A 103 -9.36 -1.45 -8.39
C ASN A 103 -7.91 -1.47 -8.85
N ILE A 104 -7.19 -0.44 -8.43
CA ILE A 104 -5.75 -0.28 -8.67
C ILE A 104 -5.04 -0.37 -7.32
N TRP A 105 -4.01 -1.19 -7.28
CA TRP A 105 -3.05 -1.23 -6.20
C TRP A 105 -1.81 -0.46 -6.63
N PHE A 106 -1.41 0.51 -5.80
CA PHE A 106 -0.17 1.26 -5.99
C PHE A 106 0.87 0.84 -4.96
N ASN A 107 2.12 0.83 -5.38
CA ASN A 107 3.23 0.85 -4.46
C ASN A 107 3.52 2.32 -4.07
N PRO A 108 3.43 2.69 -2.78
CA PRO A 108 3.59 4.07 -2.36
C PRO A 108 5.00 4.60 -2.63
N ASP A 109 6.02 3.75 -2.73
CA ASP A 109 7.40 4.17 -2.95
C ASP A 109 7.67 4.62 -4.40
N HIS A 110 6.78 4.27 -5.33
CA HIS A 110 6.89 4.67 -6.73
C HIS A 110 6.11 5.95 -7.05
N ILE A 111 5.33 6.50 -6.11
CA ILE A 111 4.58 7.74 -6.35
C ILE A 111 5.50 8.92 -6.07
N VAL A 112 5.76 9.72 -7.10
CA VAL A 112 6.63 10.91 -7.01
C VAL A 112 5.79 12.12 -6.62
N GLN A 113 4.73 12.37 -7.36
CA GLN A 113 3.88 13.54 -7.14
C GLN A 113 2.42 13.24 -7.54
N THR A 114 1.50 14.00 -6.94
CA THR A 114 0.07 13.92 -7.24
C THR A 114 -0.46 15.31 -7.53
N PHE A 115 -1.24 15.45 -8.60
CA PHE A 115 -1.80 16.71 -9.05
C PHE A 115 -3.32 16.61 -9.20
N PRO A 116 -4.08 17.67 -8.86
CA PRO A 116 -5.51 17.69 -9.13
C PRO A 116 -5.78 17.80 -10.63
N TYR A 117 -6.75 17.03 -11.13
CA TYR A 117 -7.27 17.14 -12.48
C TYR A 117 -8.81 17.15 -12.43
N GLY A 118 -9.40 18.34 -12.26
CA GLY A 118 -10.83 18.46 -11.97
C GLY A 118 -11.21 17.70 -10.69
N SER A 119 -12.16 16.77 -10.79
CA SER A 119 -12.55 15.87 -9.69
C SER A 119 -11.70 14.59 -9.59
N LYS A 120 -10.64 14.49 -10.39
CA LYS A 120 -9.73 13.35 -10.51
C LYS A 120 -8.33 13.73 -10.02
N THR A 121 -7.45 12.74 -9.98
CA THR A 121 -6.04 12.93 -9.58
C THR A 121 -5.14 12.36 -10.67
N ASP A 122 -4.14 13.12 -11.07
CA ASP A 122 -3.02 12.65 -11.87
C ASP A 122 -1.89 12.23 -10.92
N VAL A 123 -1.45 10.98 -11.04
CA VAL A 123 -0.43 10.36 -10.19
C VAL A 123 0.81 10.12 -11.03
N GLU A 124 1.88 10.85 -10.75
CA GLU A 124 3.17 10.68 -11.39
C GLU A 124 3.96 9.58 -10.70
N LEU A 125 4.42 8.61 -11.48
CA LEU A 125 5.23 7.48 -11.01
C LEU A 125 6.72 7.69 -11.30
N SER A 126 7.58 7.01 -10.54
CA SER A 126 9.05 7.12 -10.62
C SER A 126 9.66 6.75 -11.97
N ASN A 127 8.88 6.09 -12.83
CA ASN A 127 9.24 5.75 -14.20
C ASN A 127 8.89 6.85 -15.23
N GLY A 128 8.29 7.96 -14.78
CA GLY A 128 7.81 9.09 -15.59
C GLY A 128 6.39 8.91 -16.16
N VAL A 129 5.69 7.83 -15.81
CA VAL A 129 4.31 7.58 -16.26
C VAL A 129 3.34 8.33 -15.36
N ILE A 130 2.38 9.04 -15.97
CA ILE A 130 1.27 9.69 -15.26
C ILE A 130 0.01 8.84 -15.40
N ILE A 131 -0.64 8.53 -14.28
CA ILE A 131 -1.86 7.74 -14.22
C ILE A 131 -2.98 8.57 -13.63
N ARG A 132 -4.05 8.74 -14.39
CA ARG A 132 -5.26 9.42 -13.94
C ARG A 132 -6.20 8.46 -13.21
N VAL A 133 -6.54 8.78 -11.97
CA VAL A 133 -7.46 8.00 -11.14
C VAL A 133 -8.74 8.77 -10.85
N ASN A 134 -9.88 8.07 -10.79
CA ASN A 134 -11.19 8.65 -10.48
C ASN A 134 -11.37 8.86 -8.96
N LEU A 135 -10.44 9.57 -8.34
CA LEU A 135 -10.50 10.01 -6.94
C LEU A 135 -10.08 11.47 -6.86
N THR A 136 -10.65 12.22 -5.92
CA THR A 136 -10.15 13.56 -5.60
C THR A 136 -8.74 13.48 -5.02
N LEU A 137 -7.97 14.55 -5.19
CA LEU A 137 -6.60 14.64 -4.69
C LEU A 137 -6.52 14.33 -3.20
N THR A 138 -7.43 14.90 -2.40
CA THR A 138 -7.50 14.68 -0.96
C THR A 138 -7.77 13.21 -0.62
N THR A 139 -8.72 12.56 -1.29
CA THR A 139 -9.03 11.14 -1.03
C THR A 139 -7.87 10.23 -1.40
N PHE A 140 -7.21 10.48 -2.53
CA PHE A 140 -6.03 9.71 -2.93
C PHE A 140 -4.87 9.91 -1.95
N ASN A 141 -4.55 11.16 -1.62
CA ASN A 141 -3.43 11.47 -0.71
C ASN A 141 -3.66 10.94 0.71
N ASN A 142 -4.89 10.93 1.21
CA ASN A 142 -5.19 10.28 2.49
C ASN A 142 -4.87 8.78 2.45
N LYS A 143 -5.18 8.08 1.35
CA LYS A 143 -4.84 6.65 1.19
C LYS A 143 -3.33 6.45 1.09
N LEU A 144 -2.63 7.30 0.34
CA LEU A 144 -1.17 7.29 0.22
C LEU A 144 -0.49 7.51 1.57
N GLN A 145 -0.94 8.49 2.36
CA GLN A 145 -0.41 8.77 3.69
C GLN A 145 -0.60 7.59 4.65
N VAL A 146 -1.78 6.96 4.64
CA VAL A 146 -2.02 5.74 5.43
C VAL A 146 -1.08 4.60 4.99
N ALA A 147 -0.81 4.46 3.70
CA ALA A 147 0.14 3.47 3.19
C ALA A 147 1.57 3.71 3.66
N HIS A 148 2.05 4.96 3.60
CA HIS A 148 3.37 5.32 4.13
C HIS A 148 3.46 5.10 5.65
N GLN A 149 2.44 5.50 6.41
CA GLN A 149 2.38 5.25 7.85
C GLN A 149 2.44 3.75 8.17
N TYR A 150 1.64 2.94 7.47
CA TYR A 150 1.62 1.50 7.66
C TYR A 150 2.99 0.86 7.39
N ARG A 151 3.61 1.25 6.26
CA ARG A 151 4.95 0.79 5.86
C ARG A 151 5.98 1.16 6.92
N LYS A 152 5.99 2.41 7.40
CA LYS A 152 6.91 2.89 8.43
C LYS A 152 6.75 2.13 9.75
N ILE A 153 5.51 1.96 10.23
CA ILE A 153 5.24 1.22 11.47
C ILE A 153 5.72 -0.23 11.35
N THR A 154 5.39 -0.88 10.24
CA THR A 154 5.75 -2.29 10.01
C THR A 154 7.26 -2.45 9.87
N HIS A 155 7.93 -1.57 9.13
CA HIS A 155 9.39 -1.55 9.02
C HIS A 155 10.07 -1.43 10.39
N ASN A 156 9.61 -0.49 11.23
CA ASN A 156 10.16 -0.32 12.57
C ASN A 156 9.94 -1.56 13.45
N ARG A 157 8.75 -2.19 13.40
CA ARG A 157 8.47 -3.43 14.14
C ARG A 157 9.38 -4.59 13.74
N GLY A 158 9.75 -4.69 12.47
CA GLY A 158 10.65 -5.75 11.98
C GLY A 158 12.09 -5.60 12.44
N ARG A 159 12.51 -4.38 12.82
CA ARG A 159 13.85 -4.10 13.35
C ARG A 159 13.97 -4.31 14.85
N LEU A 160 12.85 -4.44 15.57
CA LEU A 160 12.85 -4.67 17.01
C LEU A 160 13.16 -6.15 17.29
N THR A 161 14.44 -6.50 17.39
CA THR A 161 14.88 -7.77 17.95
C THR A 161 14.64 -7.73 19.47
N MET A 162 13.77 -8.61 19.98
CA MET A 162 13.55 -8.82 21.43
C MET A 162 12.99 -7.62 22.22
N THR A 163 11.75 -7.21 21.97
CA THR A 163 10.99 -6.50 23.02
C THR A 163 10.35 -7.56 23.90
N MET A 164 10.93 -7.84 25.08
CA MET A 164 10.15 -8.45 26.14
C MET A 164 8.87 -7.62 26.28
N ILE A 165 7.70 -8.26 26.26
CA ILE A 165 6.43 -7.59 26.55
C ILE A 165 6.43 -7.28 28.05
N LEU A 166 7.28 -6.35 28.48
CA LEU A 166 7.03 -5.57 29.67
C LEU A 166 5.90 -4.66 29.27
N GLU A 167 4.72 -4.88 29.85
CA GLU A 167 3.55 -4.04 29.61
C GLU A 167 3.96 -2.57 29.76
N ALA A 168 4.03 -1.87 28.62
CA ALA A 168 4.42 -0.47 28.62
C ALA A 168 3.34 0.31 29.39
N LYS A 169 3.73 0.93 30.50
CA LYS A 169 2.93 1.99 31.13
C LYS A 169 2.46 2.92 30.02
N LYS A 170 1.14 3.14 29.92
CA LYS A 170 0.51 3.98 28.88
C LYS A 170 1.31 5.27 28.72
N GLU A 171 1.86 5.50 27.53
CA GLU A 171 2.56 6.75 27.24
C GLU A 171 1.61 7.95 27.44
N PRO A 172 2.13 9.08 27.92
CA PRO A 172 1.32 10.26 28.18
C PRO A 172 0.75 10.82 26.87
N VAL A 173 -0.58 10.82 26.76
CA VAL A 173 -1.29 11.49 25.66
C VAL A 173 -1.25 13.00 25.92
N VAL A 174 -0.61 13.76 25.02
CA VAL A 174 -0.62 15.22 25.06
C VAL A 174 -1.92 15.72 24.43
N ILE A 175 -2.85 16.20 25.25
CA ILE A 175 -4.14 16.72 24.81
C ILE A 175 -4.08 18.26 24.82
N LYS A 176 -4.37 18.89 23.68
CA LYS A 176 -4.53 20.34 23.59
C LYS A 176 -5.83 20.75 24.28
N LYS A 177 -5.77 21.62 25.29
CA LYS A 177 -6.98 22.21 25.89
C LYS A 177 -7.54 23.32 24.98
N GLU A 178 -8.86 23.53 25.03
CA GLU A 178 -9.65 24.34 24.08
C GLU A 178 -9.15 25.78 23.84
N LYS A 179 -8.38 26.38 24.77
CA LYS A 179 -7.68 27.67 24.60
C LYS A 179 -6.23 27.65 25.10
N GLY A 180 -5.51 26.53 24.92
CA GLY A 180 -4.18 26.34 25.52
C GLY A 180 -3.10 25.84 24.55
N HIS A 181 -1.86 26.16 24.90
CA HIS A 181 -0.65 25.59 24.32
C HIS A 181 -0.56 24.09 24.65
N TYR A 182 0.09 23.31 23.77
CA TYR A 182 0.41 21.92 24.06
C TYR A 182 1.39 21.87 25.24
N ASN A 183 1.03 21.17 26.32
CA ASN A 183 1.96 20.96 27.42
C ASN A 183 2.77 19.68 27.14
N PHE A 184 4.02 19.86 26.71
CA PHE A 184 4.99 18.79 26.48
C PHE A 184 5.82 18.44 27.72
N ASP A 185 5.60 19.09 28.87
CA ASP A 185 6.38 18.84 30.09
C ASP A 185 6.19 17.39 30.61
N LYS A 186 5.07 16.74 30.27
CA LYS A 186 4.82 15.33 30.56
C LYS A 186 5.64 14.33 29.73
N MET A 187 6.44 14.79 28.77
CA MET A 187 7.32 13.95 27.95
C MET A 187 8.77 13.92 28.44
N LYS A 188 9.14 14.68 29.48
CA LYS A 188 10.47 14.55 30.09
C LYS A 188 10.55 13.17 30.75
N ARG A 189 11.45 12.33 30.24
CA ARG A 189 11.85 11.11 30.94
C ARG A 189 12.58 11.54 32.21
N ASP A 190 12.26 10.89 33.32
CA ASP A 190 13.03 10.99 34.55
C ASP A 190 14.41 10.37 34.28
N ASP A 191 15.33 11.17 33.74
CA ASP A 191 16.76 10.89 33.79
C ASP A 191 17.29 11.62 35.05
N ASP A 192 17.18 10.94 36.19
CA ASP A 192 17.99 11.11 37.41
C ASP A 192 18.32 9.70 37.95
#